data_AF-A0A2N2BQJ3-F1
#
_entry.id   AF-A0A2N2BQJ3-F1
#
_cell.length_a   1.000
_cell.length_b   1.000
_cell.length_c   1.000
_cell.angle_alpha   90.00
_cell.angle_beta   90.00
_cell.angle_gamma   90.00
#
_symmetry.space_group_name_H-M   'P 1'
#
loop_
_entity.id
_entity.type
_entity.pdbx_description
1 polymer ?
#
loop_
_entity_poly.entity_id
_entity_poly.type
_entity_poly.pdbx_seq_one_letter_code
_entity_poly.pdbx_strand_id
1 'polypeptide(L)'
;MNPISEYQFPPEKNEPVAFGRGFSLAVMIILAFAALIIGGLIFSFQKTTDAANSRLVYLAAQARAIEFAASDSYHVPVQADLFDYIGPEVNQDAVITVVDENRDAIIDAIIYTRSGLVTRYSPGNLKAEKEK
;
A
#
# COMPACT_ATOMS: atom_id res chain seq x y z
N MET A 1 -15.71 45.77 35.27
CA MET A 1 -16.39 46.10 34.01
C MET A 1 -15.91 47.47 33.59
N ASN A 2 -15.16 47.57 32.50
CA ASN A 2 -14.67 48.86 32.01
C ASN A 2 -15.81 49.63 31.31
N PRO A 3 -15.84 50.97 31.42
CA PRO A 3 -16.88 51.80 30.83
C PRO A 3 -16.82 51.79 29.29
N ILE A 4 -18.00 51.78 28.66
CA ILE A 4 -18.20 51.66 27.20
C ILE A 4 -17.59 52.84 26.41
N SER A 5 -17.27 53.96 27.07
CA SER A 5 -16.61 55.12 26.44
C SER A 5 -15.22 54.82 25.87
N GLU A 6 -14.59 53.72 26.27
CA GLU A 6 -13.28 53.28 25.75
C GLU A 6 -13.36 52.64 24.35
N TYR A 7 -14.56 52.35 23.82
CA TYR A 7 -14.75 51.67 22.53
C TYR A 7 -15.17 52.59 21.37
N GLN A 8 -15.21 53.91 21.56
CA GLN A 8 -15.61 54.87 20.53
C GLN A 8 -14.56 55.07 19.42
N PHE A 9 -13.32 54.63 19.64
CA PHE A 9 -12.25 54.74 18.66
C PHE A 9 -11.66 53.34 18.40
N PRO A 10 -11.41 52.95 17.14
CA PRO A 10 -10.62 51.76 16.87
C PRO A 10 -9.24 51.94 17.52
N PRO A 11 -8.66 50.90 18.13
CA PRO A 11 -7.35 51.00 18.75
C PRO A 11 -6.33 51.55 17.74
N GLU A 12 -5.62 52.62 18.10
CA GLU A 12 -4.63 53.30 17.22
C GLU A 12 -3.52 52.38 16.71
N LYS A 13 -3.33 51.24 17.38
CA LYS A 13 -2.41 50.19 16.98
C LYS A 13 -3.21 48.99 16.48
N ASN A 14 -3.33 48.89 15.16
CA ASN A 14 -3.48 47.59 14.50
C ASN A 14 -2.16 46.85 14.68
N GLU A 15 -1.92 46.30 15.88
CA GLU A 15 -0.80 45.38 16.06
C GLU A 15 -1.11 44.16 15.18
N PRO A 16 -0.32 43.87 14.13
CA PRO A 16 -0.49 42.63 13.41
C PRO A 16 -0.36 41.51 14.44
N VAL A 17 -1.25 40.51 14.39
CA VAL A 17 -1.15 39.35 15.29
C VAL A 17 0.26 38.78 15.13
N ALA A 18 1.13 39.12 16.08
CA ALA A 18 2.52 38.72 16.05
C ALA A 18 2.52 37.26 16.47
N PHE A 19 2.37 36.38 15.49
CA PHE A 19 2.58 34.96 15.66
C PHE A 19 4.03 34.76 16.11
N GLY A 20 4.25 34.78 17.43
CA GLY A 20 5.57 34.59 18.01
C GLY A 20 6.16 33.25 17.57
N ARG A 21 7.47 33.07 17.74
CA ARG A 21 8.19 31.83 17.36
C ARG A 21 7.52 30.54 17.88
N GLY A 22 6.76 30.62 18.97
CA GLY A 22 5.97 29.50 19.49
C GLY A 22 4.77 29.08 18.62
N PHE A 23 4.12 30.02 17.91
CA PHE A 23 3.01 29.71 17.02
C PHE A 23 3.49 28.99 15.76
N SER A 24 4.54 29.48 15.11
CA SER A 24 5.11 28.81 13.93
C SER A 24 5.67 27.43 14.29
N LEU A 25 6.29 27.29 15.46
CA LEU A 25 6.74 26.00 15.97
C LEU A 25 5.57 25.03 16.21
N ALA A 26 4.48 25.50 16.82
CA ALA A 26 3.29 24.68 17.05
C ALA A 26 2.67 24.19 15.73
N VAL A 27 2.57 25.07 14.71
CA VAL A 27 2.08 24.70 13.38
C VAL A 27 2.99 23.66 12.72
N MET A 28 4.32 23.84 12.78
CA MET A 28 5.28 22.87 12.24
C MET A 28 5.16 21.49 12.91
N ILE A 29 4.98 21.46 14.24
CA ILE A 29 4.77 20.21 14.99
C ILE A 29 3.48 19.52 14.52
N ILE A 30 2.37 20.25 14.41
CA ILE A 30 1.08 19.69 13.96
C ILE A 30 1.21 19.11 12.53
N LEU A 31 1.87 19.85 11.62
CA LEU A 31 2.09 19.38 10.25
C LEU A 31 2.98 18.13 10.21
N ALA A 32 4.02 18.07 11.04
CA ALA A 32 4.88 16.89 11.14
C ALA A 32 4.09 15.66 11.66
N PHE A 33 3.25 15.83 12.68
CA PHE A 33 2.39 14.75 13.17
C PHE A 33 1.38 14.30 12.12
N ALA A 34 0.75 15.23 11.41
CA ALA A 34 -0.18 14.90 10.32
C ALA A 34 0.51 14.07 9.23
N ALA A 35 1.74 14.46 8.82
CA ALA A 35 2.52 13.72 7.83
C ALA A 35 2.86 12.30 8.31
N LEU A 36 3.23 12.12 9.58
CA LEU A 36 3.50 10.79 10.15
C LEU A 36 2.26 9.89 10.18
N ILE A 37 1.09 10.45 10.56
CA ILE A 37 -0.17 9.69 10.60
C ILE A 37 -0.57 9.26 9.19
N ILE A 38 -0.55 10.19 8.23
CA ILE A 38 -0.89 9.90 6.83
C ILE A 38 0.09 8.86 6.24
N GLY A 39 1.39 9.03 6.46
CA GLY A 39 2.40 8.07 5.99
C GLY A 39 2.21 6.67 6.58
N GLY A 40 1.95 6.59 7.90
CA GLY A 40 1.66 5.33 8.57
C GLY A 40 0.40 4.64 8.05
N LEU A 41 -0.65 5.41 7.79
CA LEU A 41 -1.90 4.90 7.24
C LEU A 41 -1.73 4.36 5.81
N ILE A 42 -1.05 5.11 4.93
CA ILE A 42 -0.73 4.67 3.56
C ILE A 42 0.05 3.36 3.58
N PHE A 43 1.07 3.25 4.44
CA PHE A 43 1.88 2.04 4.55
C PHE A 43 1.06 0.83 5.05
N SER A 44 0.13 1.05 5.97
CA SER A 44 -0.78 0.00 6.44
C SER A 44 -1.70 -0.49 5.33
N PHE A 45 -2.27 0.41 4.53
CA PHE A 45 -3.12 0.06 3.40
C PHE A 45 -2.36 -0.70 2.32
N GLN A 46 -1.14 -0.28 1.99
CA GLN A 46 -0.27 -0.98 1.03
C GLN A 46 -0.06 -2.44 1.45
N LYS A 47 0.32 -2.69 2.72
CA LYS A 47 0.49 -4.06 3.22
C LYS A 47 -0.76 -4.92 3.09
N THR A 48 -1.94 -4.36 3.38
CA THR A 48 -3.19 -5.12 3.25
C THR A 48 -3.56 -5.36 1.79
N THR A 49 -3.32 -4.40 0.91
CA THR A 49 -3.60 -4.51 -0.52
C THR A 49 -2.66 -5.52 -1.18
N ASP A 50 -1.36 -5.48 -0.87
CA ASP A 50 -0.38 -6.45 -1.40
C ASP A 50 -0.67 -7.87 -0.90
N ALA A 51 -1.14 -7.99 0.35
CA ALA A 51 -1.61 -9.27 0.89
C ALA A 51 -2.86 -9.80 0.19
N ALA A 52 -3.80 -8.93 -0.19
CA ALA A 52 -4.98 -9.32 -0.97
C ALA A 52 -4.60 -9.68 -2.42
N ASN A 53 -3.77 -8.86 -3.05
CA ASN A 53 -3.26 -9.05 -4.41
C ASN A 53 -2.49 -10.36 -4.54
N SER A 54 -1.60 -10.68 -3.60
CA SER A 54 -0.86 -11.94 -3.61
C SER A 54 -1.77 -13.18 -3.54
N ARG A 55 -2.87 -13.12 -2.78
CA ARG A 55 -3.89 -14.19 -2.78
C ARG A 55 -4.62 -14.29 -4.12
N LEU A 56 -4.95 -13.15 -4.71
CA LEU A 56 -5.63 -13.08 -6.01
C LEU A 56 -4.74 -13.67 -7.11
N VAL A 57 -3.45 -13.32 -7.11
CA VAL A 57 -2.42 -13.88 -7.99
C VAL A 57 -2.28 -15.39 -7.79
N TYR A 58 -2.30 -15.88 -6.55
CA TYR A 58 -2.29 -17.31 -6.27
C TYR A 58 -3.48 -18.05 -6.89
N LEU A 59 -4.69 -17.51 -6.71
CA LEU A 59 -5.90 -18.11 -7.27
C LEU A 59 -5.88 -18.10 -8.81
N ALA A 60 -5.41 -17.02 -9.41
CA ALA A 60 -5.21 -16.92 -10.85
C ALA A 60 -4.18 -17.95 -11.35
N ALA A 61 -3.05 -18.09 -10.66
CA ALA A 61 -2.02 -19.07 -10.99
C ALA A 61 -2.55 -20.50 -10.87
N GLN A 62 -3.32 -20.80 -9.82
CA GLN A 62 -3.93 -22.11 -9.63
C GLN A 62 -4.95 -22.41 -10.74
N ALA A 63 -5.79 -21.45 -11.10
CA ALA A 63 -6.75 -21.61 -12.20
C ALA A 63 -6.01 -21.91 -13.51
N ARG A 64 -4.99 -21.12 -13.84
CA ARG A 64 -4.22 -21.28 -15.07
C ARG A 64 -3.42 -22.60 -15.12
N ALA A 65 -2.85 -23.02 -13.98
CA ALA A 65 -2.17 -24.30 -13.86
C ALA A 65 -3.12 -25.48 -14.16
N ILE A 66 -4.37 -25.41 -13.66
CA ILE A 66 -5.40 -26.41 -13.95
C ILE A 66 -5.76 -26.43 -15.44
N GLU A 67 -5.85 -25.26 -16.09
CA GLU A 67 -6.11 -25.18 -17.54
C GLU A 67 -5.00 -25.86 -18.34
N PHE A 68 -3.74 -25.60 -17.99
CA PHE A 68 -2.59 -26.23 -18.66
C PHE A 68 -2.50 -27.73 -18.41
N ALA A 69 -2.88 -28.19 -17.21
CA ALA A 69 -3.00 -29.62 -16.92
C ALA A 69 -4.12 -30.28 -17.73
N ALA A 70 -5.27 -29.59 -17.89
CA ALA A 70 -6.40 -30.07 -18.68
C ALA A 70 -6.11 -30.11 -20.19
N SER A 71 -5.16 -29.30 -20.67
CA SER A 71 -4.75 -29.26 -22.09
C SER A 71 -3.59 -30.20 -22.44
N ASP A 72 -3.20 -31.12 -21.55
CA ASP A 72 -2.07 -32.06 -21.73
C ASP A 72 -0.70 -31.38 -21.99
N SER A 73 -0.54 -30.12 -21.62
CA SER A 73 0.66 -29.32 -21.89
C SER A 73 1.08 -28.49 -20.67
N TYR A 74 1.19 -29.18 -19.53
CA TYR A 74 1.49 -28.51 -18.28
C TYR A 74 2.82 -27.76 -18.29
N HIS A 75 2.75 -26.50 -17.89
CA HIS A 75 3.90 -25.67 -17.54
C HIS A 75 3.49 -24.73 -16.40
N VAL A 76 4.46 -24.31 -15.60
CA VAL A 76 4.19 -23.39 -14.50
C VAL A 76 3.77 -22.04 -15.09
N PRO A 77 2.60 -21.48 -14.71
CA PRO A 77 2.14 -20.19 -15.22
C PRO A 77 3.15 -19.08 -14.95
N VAL A 78 3.40 -18.23 -15.93
CA VAL A 78 4.22 -17.03 -15.76
C VAL A 78 3.35 -15.79 -15.65
N GLN A 79 3.93 -14.67 -15.21
CA GLN A 79 3.23 -13.40 -15.03
C GLN A 79 2.38 -12.98 -16.26
N ALA A 80 2.86 -13.25 -17.48
CA ALA A 80 2.11 -12.97 -18.70
C ALA A 80 0.81 -13.77 -18.82
N ASP A 81 0.79 -15.03 -18.36
CA ASP A 81 -0.39 -15.89 -18.40
C ASP A 81 -1.46 -15.46 -17.37
N LEU A 82 -1.04 -14.73 -16.34
CA LEU A 82 -1.93 -14.29 -15.26
C LEU A 82 -2.58 -12.94 -15.55
N PHE A 83 -2.09 -12.19 -16.54
CA PHE A 83 -2.51 -10.83 -16.82
C PHE A 83 -4.02 -10.71 -17.03
N ASP A 84 -4.60 -11.63 -17.80
CA ASP A 84 -6.04 -11.65 -18.10
C ASP A 84 -6.91 -11.95 -16.87
N TYR A 85 -6.34 -12.62 -15.86
CA TYR A 85 -7.05 -13.01 -14.63
C TYR A 85 -6.97 -11.94 -13.53
N ILE A 86 -5.82 -11.29 -13.37
CA ILE A 86 -5.58 -10.36 -12.25
C ILE A 86 -5.79 -8.90 -12.66
N GLY A 87 -5.78 -8.59 -13.95
CA GLY A 87 -5.94 -7.25 -14.48
C GLY A 87 -4.68 -6.37 -14.34
N PRO A 88 -4.70 -5.18 -14.97
CA PRO A 88 -3.53 -4.31 -15.06
C PRO A 88 -3.12 -3.72 -13.71
N GLU A 89 -4.05 -3.45 -12.79
CA GLU A 89 -3.76 -2.77 -11.51
C GLU A 89 -2.93 -3.63 -10.54
N VAL A 90 -3.16 -4.94 -10.55
CA VAL A 90 -2.43 -5.92 -9.73
C VAL A 90 -1.05 -6.18 -10.32
N ASN A 91 -0.93 -6.13 -11.64
CA ASN A 91 0.30 -6.35 -12.38
C ASN A 91 1.22 -5.11 -12.45
N GLN A 92 0.65 -3.91 -12.33
CA GLN A 92 1.38 -2.65 -12.47
C GLN A 92 2.48 -2.50 -11.42
N ASP A 93 3.71 -2.31 -11.89
CA ASP A 93 4.94 -2.18 -11.08
C ASP A 93 5.18 -3.36 -10.12
N ALA A 94 4.60 -4.52 -10.44
CA ALA A 94 4.74 -5.75 -9.67
C ALA A 94 5.56 -6.79 -10.43
N VAL A 95 6.40 -7.52 -9.70
CA VAL A 95 7.09 -8.71 -10.20
C VAL A 95 6.43 -9.92 -9.56
N ILE A 96 5.91 -10.82 -10.40
CA ILE A 96 5.19 -12.02 -9.97
C ILE A 96 6.00 -13.25 -10.34
N THR A 97 6.33 -14.07 -9.34
CA THR A 97 6.93 -15.39 -9.55
C THR A 97 6.02 -16.46 -8.98
N VAL A 98 5.65 -17.43 -9.82
CA VAL A 98 4.87 -18.60 -9.43
C VAL A 98 5.83 -19.75 -9.13
N VAL A 99 5.65 -20.42 -7.99
CA VAL A 99 6.47 -21.53 -7.55
C VAL A 99 5.58 -22.78 -7.48
N ASP A 100 5.93 -23.75 -8.31
CA ASP A 100 5.44 -25.12 -8.27
C ASP A 100 6.68 -26.03 -8.42
N GLU A 101 7.09 -26.63 -7.30
CA GLU A 101 8.29 -27.47 -7.22
C GLU A 101 8.03 -28.87 -7.81
N ASN A 102 6.80 -29.38 -7.69
CA ASN A 102 6.44 -30.74 -8.08
C ASN A 102 5.95 -30.85 -9.53
N ARG A 103 5.64 -29.71 -10.16
CA ARG A 103 5.06 -29.59 -11.49
C ARG A 103 3.77 -30.41 -11.64
N ASP A 104 2.96 -30.44 -10.60
CA ASP A 104 1.73 -31.23 -10.49
C ASP A 104 0.46 -30.37 -10.65
N ALA A 105 0.63 -29.13 -11.11
CA ALA A 105 -0.41 -28.12 -11.22
C ALA A 105 -0.99 -27.66 -9.87
N ILE A 106 -0.34 -27.98 -8.75
CA ILE A 106 -0.65 -27.43 -7.45
C ILE A 106 0.39 -26.35 -7.14
N ILE A 107 -0.04 -25.11 -7.02
CA ILE A 107 0.88 -24.01 -6.74
C ILE A 107 1.29 -24.04 -5.27
N ASP A 108 2.59 -24.21 -5.01
CA ASP A 108 3.17 -24.21 -3.67
C ASP A 108 3.19 -22.80 -3.06
N ALA A 109 3.61 -21.82 -3.86
CA ALA A 109 3.69 -20.42 -3.44
C ALA A 109 3.69 -19.45 -4.61
N ILE A 110 3.34 -18.19 -4.30
CA ILE A 110 3.62 -17.05 -5.16
C ILE A 110 4.50 -16.06 -4.43
N ILE A 111 5.41 -15.42 -5.16
CA ILE A 111 6.23 -14.30 -4.70
C ILE A 111 5.75 -13.08 -5.47
N TYR A 112 5.16 -12.13 -4.74
CA TYR A 112 4.65 -10.87 -5.25
C TYR A 112 5.51 -9.74 -4.72
N THR A 113 6.31 -9.11 -5.59
CA THR A 113 7.17 -7.99 -5.21
C THR A 113 6.59 -6.70 -5.79
N ARG A 114 6.30 -5.72 -4.94
CA ARG A 114 5.82 -4.40 -5.36
C ARG A 114 6.34 -3.32 -4.40
N SER A 115 6.82 -2.20 -4.96
CA SER A 115 7.26 -1.04 -4.18
C SER A 115 8.28 -1.36 -3.06
N GLY A 116 9.19 -2.31 -3.29
CA GLY A 116 10.19 -2.75 -2.31
C GLY A 116 9.66 -3.66 -1.20
N LEU A 117 8.41 -4.14 -1.30
CA LEU A 117 7.83 -5.15 -0.43
C LEU A 117 7.72 -6.48 -1.19
N VAL A 118 8.34 -7.52 -0.64
CA VAL A 118 8.27 -8.89 -1.13
C VAL A 118 7.23 -9.65 -0.30
N THR A 119 6.11 -10.00 -0.92
CA THR A 119 5.03 -10.76 -0.30
C THR A 119 5.04 -12.18 -0.84
N ARG A 120 5.45 -13.13 -0.01
CA ARG A 120 5.31 -14.56 -0.28
C ARG A 120 3.99 -15.06 0.28
N TYR A 121 3.18 -15.65 -0.58
CA TYR A 121 1.94 -16.31 -0.18
C TYR A 121 1.99 -17.79 -0.54
N SER A 122 1.66 -18.64 0.43
CA SER A 122 1.31 -20.05 0.23
C SER A 122 -0.02 -20.34 0.94
N PRO A 123 -0.71 -21.45 0.65
CA PRO A 123 -1.99 -21.76 1.27
C PRO A 123 -1.95 -21.66 2.81
N GLY A 124 -2.68 -20.69 3.36
CA GLY A 124 -2.75 -20.45 4.81
C GLY A 124 -1.53 -19.76 5.43
N ASN A 125 -0.51 -19.37 4.66
CA ASN A 125 0.69 -18.71 5.17
C ASN A 125 1.07 -17.51 4.29
N LEU A 126 1.09 -16.32 4.90
CA LEU A 126 1.47 -15.08 4.24
C LEU A 126 2.66 -14.46 4.97
N LYS A 127 3.75 -14.23 4.25
CA LYS A 127 4.95 -13.56 4.75
C LYS A 127 5.26 -12.35 3.88
N ALA A 128 5.36 -11.18 4.50
CA ALA A 128 5.75 -9.95 3.81
C ALA A 128 7.06 -9.43 4.42
N GLU A 129 8.08 -9.28 3.59
CA GLU A 129 9.42 -8.83 3.95
C GLU A 129 9.83 -7.64 3.08
N LYS A 130 10.76 -6.81 3.55
CA LYS A 130 11.35 -5.76 2.70
C LYS A 130 12.32 -6.40 1.71
N GLU A 131 12.30 -5.92 0.47
CA GLU A 131 13.32 -6.25 -0.53
C GLU A 131 14.70 -5.82 -0.02
N LYS A 132 15.69 -6.72 -0.14
CA LYS A 132 17.05 -6.53 0.41
C LYS A 132 17.93 -5.70 -0.50
#